data_AF-A0A7Y5ET04-F1
#
_entry.id   AF-A0A7Y5ET04-F1
#
_cell.length_a   1.000
_cell.length_b   1.000
_cell.length_c   1.000
_cell.angle_alpha   90.00
_cell.angle_beta   90.00
_cell.angle_gamma   90.00
#
_symmetry.space_group_name_H-M   'P 1'
#
loop_
_entity.id
_entity.type
_entity.pdbx_description
1 polymer ?
#
loop_
_entity_poly.entity_id
_entity_poly.type
_entity_poly.pdbx_seq_one_letter_code
_entity_poly.pdbx_strand_id
1 'polypeptide(L)'
;MYSKFTFTLFTVMLLGFFSKVFAQAPQKLSYQAVIRNTGGALVVSSNIGMKVSILQGSASGTVLYSETYSPLPQTNGNGLVTVEIGSGVPSVGTFNGINWANGPIFIKVETDVTGGTSYTISGTHQLLSVPFALYSTQAGAIAPGNFINPNQISQNGALLNQVLKWNGSSWQPAKDEFKDGDTSEINEIQTLSIIDGRIFLSLNGGYIFLPDSSSTNELQSLTKSGKWVSLSQGGGTFSINDADSSPINELQYINRI
;
A
#
# COMPACT_ATOMS: atom_id res chain seq x y z
N MET A 1 6.62 14.41 -46.95
CA MET A 1 7.21 13.19 -46.35
C MET A 1 8.31 13.52 -45.33
N TYR A 2 9.12 14.57 -45.54
CA TYR A 2 10.21 14.97 -44.63
C TYR A 2 9.78 15.45 -43.23
N SER A 3 8.69 16.21 -43.09
CA SER A 3 8.23 16.75 -41.79
C SER A 3 7.84 15.68 -40.76
N LYS A 4 7.26 14.56 -41.20
CA LYS A 4 6.91 13.44 -40.30
C LYS A 4 8.15 12.70 -39.80
N PHE A 5 9.18 12.58 -40.64
CA PHE A 5 10.44 11.91 -40.28
C PHE A 5 11.26 12.73 -39.27
N THR A 6 11.28 14.06 -39.42
CA THR A 6 11.95 14.95 -38.45
C THR A 6 11.24 14.97 -37.09
N PHE A 7 9.90 14.93 -37.07
CA PHE A 7 9.10 14.86 -35.83
C PHE A 7 9.31 13.53 -35.09
N THR A 8 9.36 12.40 -35.81
CA THR A 8 9.66 11.09 -35.22
C THR A 8 11.07 11.02 -34.65
N LEU A 9 12.07 11.58 -35.35
CA LEU A 9 13.46 11.61 -34.86
C LEU A 9 13.61 12.47 -33.60
N PHE A 10 12.93 13.62 -33.54
CA PHE A 10 12.91 14.48 -32.35
C PHE A 10 12.21 13.79 -31.16
N THR A 11 11.16 13.02 -31.43
CA THR A 11 10.43 12.26 -30.40
C THR A 11 11.28 11.11 -29.83
N VAL A 12 12.01 10.37 -30.67
CA VAL A 12 12.90 9.28 -30.22
C VAL A 12 14.11 9.82 -29.45
N MET A 13 14.65 10.99 -29.83
CA MET A 13 15.74 11.64 -29.11
C MET A 13 15.29 12.20 -27.74
N LEU A 14 14.03 12.61 -27.60
CA LEU A 14 13.44 13.08 -26.34
C LEU A 14 13.14 11.93 -25.36
N LEU A 15 12.83 10.73 -25.87
CA LEU A 15 12.57 9.53 -25.06
C LEU A 15 13.85 8.80 -24.57
N GLY A 16 15.02 9.11 -25.13
CA GLY A 16 16.31 8.53 -24.71
C GLY A 16 16.95 9.15 -23.47
N PHE A 17 16.37 10.21 -22.90
CA PHE A 17 16.98 11.01 -21.83
C PHE A 17 16.59 10.61 -20.41
N PHE A 18 15.93 9.46 -20.20
CA PHE A 18 15.66 8.93 -18.87
C PHE A 18 16.79 8.03 -18.38
N SER A 19 17.98 8.63 -18.17
CA SER A 19 19.03 7.97 -17.39
C SER A 19 18.53 7.83 -15.94
N LYS A 20 18.58 6.62 -15.39
CA LYS A 20 18.19 6.36 -14.00
C LYS A 20 19.07 7.18 -13.06
N VAL A 21 18.54 8.26 -12.51
CA VAL A 21 19.21 9.01 -11.45
C VAL A 21 18.99 8.20 -10.16
N PHE A 22 20.00 7.41 -9.78
CA PHE A 22 20.05 6.87 -8.43
C PHE A 22 20.32 8.03 -7.49
N ALA A 23 19.29 8.50 -6.79
CA ALA A 23 19.49 9.33 -5.61
C ALA A 23 20.09 8.44 -4.52
N GLN A 24 21.41 8.29 -4.52
CA GLN A 24 22.12 7.61 -3.45
C GLN A 24 22.15 8.57 -2.26
N ALA A 25 21.76 8.09 -1.07
CA ALA A 25 21.94 8.86 0.14
C ALA A 25 23.41 9.29 0.25
N PRO A 26 23.71 10.54 0.66
CA PRO A 26 25.09 10.99 0.80
C PRO A 26 25.90 10.00 1.67
N GLN A 27 26.98 9.46 1.11
CA GLN A 27 27.84 8.46 1.76
C GLN A 27 28.88 9.16 2.64
N LYS A 28 28.41 10.00 3.55
CA LYS A 28 29.25 10.85 4.40
C LYS A 28 28.62 11.04 5.78
N LEU A 29 29.44 11.28 6.79
CA LEU A 29 28.98 11.66 8.14
C LEU A 29 29.53 13.02 8.52
N SER A 30 28.68 13.97 8.91
CA SER A 30 29.14 15.24 9.47
C SER A 30 29.77 15.03 10.85
N TYR A 31 30.95 15.59 11.07
CA TYR A 31 31.65 15.54 12.35
C TYR A 31 32.17 16.93 12.72
N GLN A 32 31.98 17.29 13.99
CA GLN A 32 32.48 18.53 14.56
C GLN A 32 33.19 18.26 15.88
N ALA A 33 34.30 18.95 16.09
CA ALA A 33 35.06 18.87 17.34
C ALA A 33 35.73 20.20 17.68
N VAL A 34 35.92 20.45 18.97
CA VAL A 34 36.72 21.58 19.46
C VAL A 34 38.10 21.06 19.81
N ILE A 35 39.13 21.64 19.21
CA ILE A 35 40.52 21.19 19.36
C ILE A 35 41.21 22.01 20.45
N ARG A 36 41.80 21.28 21.40
CA ARG A 36 42.62 21.83 22.49
C ARG A 36 43.99 21.19 22.47
N ASN A 37 45.03 21.97 22.75
CA ASN A 37 46.39 21.45 22.88
C ASN A 37 46.59 20.74 24.24
N THR A 38 47.79 20.20 24.47
CA THR A 38 48.15 19.50 25.72
C THR A 38 48.06 20.38 26.97
N GLY A 39 48.16 21.70 26.82
CA GLY A 39 47.95 22.68 27.89
C GLY A 39 46.48 23.07 28.10
N GLY A 40 45.54 22.46 27.37
CA GLY A 40 44.10 22.75 27.45
C GLY A 40 43.64 24.01 26.70
N ALA A 41 44.56 24.77 26.09
CA ALA A 41 44.26 25.97 25.33
C ALA A 41 43.65 25.61 23.96
N LEU A 42 42.73 26.45 23.48
CA LEU A 42 42.09 26.28 22.17
C LEU A 42 43.12 26.44 21.05
N VAL A 43 43.08 25.54 20.08
CA VAL A 43 43.85 25.68 18.82
C VAL A 43 42.96 26.42 17.83
N VAL A 44 43.16 27.73 17.68
CA VAL A 44 42.27 28.60 16.89
C VAL A 44 42.90 29.00 15.56
N SER A 45 42.09 29.05 14.49
CA SER A 45 42.52 29.51 13.16
C SER A 45 43.77 28.82 12.60
N SER A 46 43.98 27.54 12.94
CA SER A 46 45.18 26.78 12.57
C SER A 46 44.84 25.58 11.69
N ASN A 47 45.69 25.30 10.71
CA ASN A 47 45.67 24.04 9.98
C ASN A 47 46.04 22.89 10.93
N ILE A 48 45.26 21.82 10.90
CA ILE A 48 45.49 20.63 11.71
C ILE A 48 45.53 19.39 10.83
N GLY A 49 46.27 18.38 11.27
CA GLY A 49 46.22 17.05 10.70
C GLY A 49 45.16 16.26 11.44
N MET A 50 44.26 15.59 10.72
CA MET A 50 43.30 14.68 11.33
C MET A 50 43.34 13.31 10.65
N LYS A 51 43.22 12.26 11.45
CA LYS A 51 42.94 10.92 10.97
C LYS A 51 41.69 10.39 11.64
N VAL A 52 40.76 9.89 10.83
CA VAL A 52 39.52 9.30 11.31
C VAL A 52 39.55 7.82 10.96
N SER A 53 39.22 6.96 11.91
CA SER A 53 39.14 5.51 11.73
C SER A 53 37.80 4.98 12.24
N ILE A 54 37.21 4.06 11.49
CA ILE A 54 36.03 3.30 11.88
C ILE A 54 36.48 1.92 12.35
N LEU A 55 36.16 1.59 13.59
CA LEU A 55 36.55 0.35 14.26
C LEU A 55 35.32 -0.53 14.53
N GLN A 56 35.50 -1.85 14.50
CA GLN A 56 34.43 -2.82 14.77
C GLN A 56 34.62 -3.56 16.09
N GLY A 57 33.52 -3.75 16.82
CA GLY A 57 33.43 -4.58 18.02
C GLY A 57 33.83 -3.86 19.31
N SER A 58 34.94 -3.11 19.31
CA SER A 58 35.41 -2.37 20.49
C SER A 58 36.20 -1.11 20.14
N ALA A 59 36.53 -0.30 21.15
CA ALA A 59 37.35 0.91 21.00
C ALA A 59 38.80 0.64 20.54
N SER A 60 39.25 -0.63 20.58
CA SER A 60 40.55 -1.09 20.09
C SER A 60 40.38 -2.22 19.06
N GLY A 61 39.20 -2.30 18.44
CA GLY A 61 38.86 -3.36 17.50
C GLY A 61 39.52 -3.21 16.13
N THR A 62 39.09 -4.03 15.18
CA THR A 62 39.62 -4.02 13.81
C THR A 62 39.23 -2.73 13.09
N VAL A 63 40.20 -2.09 12.43
CA VAL A 63 39.95 -0.93 11.55
C VAL A 63 39.29 -1.43 10.27
N LEU A 64 38.03 -1.06 10.05
CA LEU A 64 37.31 -1.35 8.80
C LEU A 64 37.59 -0.29 7.73
N TYR A 65 37.78 0.96 8.17
CA TYR A 65 38.03 2.09 7.30
C TYR A 65 38.87 3.13 8.04
N SER A 66 39.78 3.79 7.33
CA SER A 66 40.43 5.00 7.84
C SER A 66 40.71 5.98 6.72
N GLU A 67 40.70 7.26 7.06
CA GLU A 67 41.00 8.37 6.16
C GLU A 67 41.82 9.44 6.86
N THR A 68 42.56 10.21 6.08
CA THR A 68 43.36 11.32 6.57
C THR A 68 42.94 12.63 5.93
N TYR A 69 43.13 13.69 6.70
CA TYR A 69 42.86 15.07 6.37
C TYR A 69 44.13 15.88 6.66
N SER A 70 44.81 16.30 5.60
CA SER A 70 45.97 17.20 5.68
C SER A 70 46.16 17.88 4.30
N PRO A 71 46.38 19.21 4.23
CA PRO A 71 46.53 20.19 5.32
C PRO A 71 45.21 20.80 5.83
N LEU A 72 44.08 20.41 5.24
CA LEU A 72 42.72 20.73 5.72
C LEU A 72 42.22 19.54 6.53
N PRO A 73 41.52 19.74 7.65
CA PRO A 73 40.75 20.96 7.99
C PRO A 73 41.51 22.01 8.81
N GLN A 74 40.91 23.21 8.89
CA GLN A 74 41.37 24.32 9.73
C GLN A 74 40.36 24.55 10.86
N THR A 75 40.84 24.86 12.06
CA THR A 75 39.96 25.29 13.15
C THR A 75 39.48 26.73 12.93
N ASN A 76 38.30 27.08 13.45
CA ASN A 76 37.80 28.47 13.44
C ASN A 76 38.27 29.26 14.68
N GLY A 77 37.77 30.49 14.86
CA GLY A 77 38.10 31.35 16.00
C GLY A 77 37.73 30.79 17.38
N ASN A 78 36.87 29.78 17.44
CA ASN A 78 36.48 29.07 18.67
C ASN A 78 37.20 27.71 18.83
N GLY A 79 38.17 27.41 17.95
CA GLY A 79 38.85 26.12 17.92
C GLY A 79 38.00 24.98 17.38
N LEU A 80 36.84 25.28 16.79
CA LEU A 80 35.95 24.29 16.19
C LEU A 80 36.46 23.89 14.81
N VAL A 81 36.48 22.59 14.56
CA VAL A 81 36.70 22.00 13.25
C VAL A 81 35.41 21.31 12.76
N THR A 82 35.15 21.38 11.46
CA THR A 82 34.05 20.66 10.80
C THR A 82 34.62 19.83 9.66
N VAL A 83 34.32 18.54 9.62
CA VAL A 83 34.69 17.64 8.53
C VAL A 83 33.51 16.75 8.15
N GLU A 84 33.55 16.23 6.92
CA GLU A 84 32.62 15.21 6.45
C GLU A 84 33.36 13.88 6.35
N ILE A 85 33.18 12.98 7.32
CA ILE A 85 33.79 11.65 7.31
C ILE A 85 33.36 10.92 6.04
N GLY A 86 34.31 10.37 5.29
CA GLY A 86 34.11 9.78 3.96
C GLY A 86 34.52 10.69 2.80
N SER A 87 34.97 11.92 3.08
CA SER A 87 35.49 12.88 2.08
C SER A 87 37.00 13.06 2.09
N GLY A 88 37.69 12.53 3.11
CA GLY A 88 39.13 12.57 3.24
C GLY A 88 39.82 11.62 2.27
N VAL A 89 41.14 11.51 2.40
CA VAL A 89 41.94 10.55 1.60
C VAL A 89 41.93 9.20 2.31
N PRO A 90 41.31 8.15 1.74
CA PRO A 90 41.29 6.83 2.36
C PRO A 90 42.71 6.27 2.50
N SER A 91 42.99 5.67 3.65
CA SER A 91 44.25 4.97 3.95
C SER A 91 44.03 3.47 4.20
N VAL A 92 42.82 3.07 4.63
CA VAL A 92 42.40 1.68 4.80
C VAL A 92 40.94 1.55 4.36
N GLY A 93 40.63 0.48 3.62
CA GLY A 93 39.26 0.15 3.22
C GLY A 93 38.60 1.19 2.32
N THR A 94 37.28 1.08 2.17
CA THR A 94 36.44 2.09 1.51
C THR A 94 35.24 2.38 2.39
N PHE A 95 34.79 3.64 2.43
CA PHE A 95 33.64 4.03 3.25
C PHE A 95 32.37 3.24 2.87
N ASN A 96 32.20 2.96 1.58
CA ASN A 96 31.09 2.17 1.05
C ASN A 96 31.18 0.68 1.37
N GLY A 97 32.37 0.16 1.65
CA GLY A 97 32.56 -1.24 2.03
C GLY A 97 32.24 -1.53 3.50
N ILE A 98 31.95 -0.51 4.31
CA ILE A 98 31.68 -0.69 5.73
C ILE A 98 30.33 -1.40 5.90
N ASN A 99 30.35 -2.58 6.50
CA ASN A 99 29.13 -3.26 6.94
C ASN A 99 28.67 -2.70 8.29
N TRP A 100 27.75 -1.74 8.23
CA TRP A 100 27.20 -1.07 9.41
C TRP A 100 26.31 -1.95 10.31
N ALA A 101 25.92 -3.15 9.85
CA ALA A 101 25.05 -4.07 10.60
C ALA A 101 25.83 -5.02 11.52
N ASN A 102 27.14 -5.18 11.31
CA ASN A 102 27.95 -6.16 12.04
C ASN A 102 28.44 -5.60 13.39
N GLY A 103 27.53 -5.54 14.36
CA GLY A 103 27.83 -5.26 15.76
C GLY A 103 28.19 -3.79 16.07
N PRO A 104 28.69 -3.51 17.28
CA PRO A 104 29.06 -2.17 17.69
C PRO A 104 30.14 -1.57 16.79
N ILE A 105 29.95 -0.32 16.38
CA ILE A 105 30.91 0.45 15.59
C ILE A 105 31.42 1.62 16.42
N PHE A 106 32.71 1.92 16.30
CA PHE A 106 33.36 3.02 17.00
C PHE A 106 34.04 3.95 15.99
N ILE A 107 34.01 5.26 16.28
CA ILE A 107 34.82 6.26 15.60
C ILE A 107 36.01 6.58 16.49
N LYS A 108 37.22 6.41 15.94
CA LYS A 108 38.47 6.92 16.51
C LYS A 108 38.90 8.14 15.71
N VAL A 109 39.17 9.24 16.41
CA VAL A 109 39.70 10.47 15.83
C VAL A 109 41.05 10.76 16.45
N GLU A 110 42.03 11.01 15.60
CA GLU A 110 43.41 11.33 15.94
C GLU A 110 43.75 12.70 15.34
N THR A 111 44.44 13.56 16.09
CA THR A 111 44.72 14.95 15.67
C THR A 111 46.16 15.37 15.96
N ASP A 112 46.76 16.02 14.96
CA ASP A 112 48.04 16.72 15.02
C ASP A 112 47.77 18.22 14.92
N VAL A 113 48.05 18.95 16.01
CA VAL A 113 47.80 20.40 16.11
C VAL A 113 48.70 21.24 15.20
N THR A 114 49.73 20.65 14.59
CA THR A 114 50.69 21.33 13.70
C THR A 114 50.38 21.13 12.22
N GLY A 115 49.35 20.35 11.87
CA GLY A 115 49.03 20.04 10.47
C GLY A 115 49.68 18.78 9.91
N GLY A 116 50.58 18.16 10.69
CA GLY A 116 51.34 16.98 10.29
C GLY A 116 50.60 15.65 10.46
N THR A 117 51.39 14.58 10.57
CA THR A 117 50.93 13.20 10.76
C THR A 117 51.31 12.64 12.13
N SER A 118 51.84 13.47 13.02
CA SER A 118 52.25 13.10 14.37
C SER A 118 51.09 13.31 15.34
N TYR A 119 50.09 12.43 15.25
CA TYR A 119 48.86 12.57 16.02
C TYR A 119 49.11 12.38 17.52
N THR A 120 48.91 13.44 18.30
CA THR A 120 49.15 13.45 19.76
C THR A 120 47.86 13.43 20.57
N ILE A 121 46.75 13.89 19.97
CA ILE A 121 45.42 13.86 20.57
C ILE A 121 44.66 12.68 19.94
N SER A 122 44.05 11.82 20.76
CA SER A 122 43.23 10.70 20.29
C SER A 122 41.98 10.56 21.16
N GLY A 123 40.84 10.29 20.53
CA GLY A 123 39.60 9.95 21.20
C GLY A 123 38.82 8.89 20.44
N THR A 124 38.29 7.90 21.14
CA THR A 124 37.47 6.83 20.55
C THR A 124 36.09 6.82 21.21
N HIS A 125 35.03 6.83 20.40
CA HIS A 125 33.65 6.82 20.88
C HIS A 125 32.82 5.82 20.09
N GLN A 126 31.86 5.17 20.74
CA GLN A 126 30.92 4.29 20.06
C GLN A 126 29.93 5.13 19.24
N LEU A 127 29.67 4.73 18.00
CA LEU A 127 28.51 5.17 17.25
C LEU A 127 27.28 4.46 17.79
N LEU A 128 26.43 5.21 18.47
CA LEU A 128 25.11 4.74 18.87
C LEU A 128 24.12 5.02 17.73
N SER A 129 23.25 4.05 17.44
CA SER A 129 22.21 4.23 16.44
C SER A 129 21.32 5.42 16.80
N VAL A 130 21.17 6.35 15.85
CA VAL A 130 20.12 7.38 15.93
C VAL A 130 18.75 6.73 15.65
N PRO A 131 17.63 7.31 16.14
CA PRO A 131 16.29 6.74 15.92
C PRO A 131 15.96 6.45 14.45
N PHE A 132 16.49 7.26 13.51
CA PHE A 132 16.32 7.06 12.07
C PHE A 132 17.07 5.80 11.54
N ALA A 133 18.23 5.46 12.10
CA ALA A 133 19.00 4.28 11.72
C ALA A 133 18.33 2.98 12.19
N LEU A 134 17.71 2.99 13.38
CA LEU A 134 16.88 1.87 13.88
C LEU A 134 15.68 1.60 12.95
N TYR A 135 15.00 2.65 12.48
CA TYR A 135 13.90 2.51 11.52
C TYR A 135 14.39 2.01 10.15
N SER A 136 15.59 2.40 9.72
CA SER A 136 16.20 1.95 8.46
C SER A 136 16.58 0.45 8.46
N THR A 137 16.95 -0.15 9.60
CA THR A 137 17.17 -1.61 9.67
C THR A 137 15.86 -2.37 9.51
N GLN A 138 14.76 -1.83 10.05
CA GLN A 138 13.42 -2.42 9.89
C GLN A 138 12.93 -2.33 8.43
N ALA A 139 13.23 -1.23 7.73
CA ALA A 139 12.88 -1.03 6.32
C ALA A 139 13.82 -1.77 5.35
N GLY A 140 15.10 -1.95 5.70
CA GLY A 140 16.10 -2.66 4.89
C GLY A 140 15.86 -4.18 4.79
N ALA A 141 14.97 -4.74 5.61
CA ALA A 141 14.47 -6.11 5.44
C ALA A 141 13.62 -6.27 4.17
N ILE A 142 13.23 -5.18 3.51
CA ILE A 142 12.55 -5.18 2.22
C ILE A 142 13.51 -4.57 1.18
N ALA A 143 14.39 -5.39 0.62
CA ALA A 143 15.25 -4.96 -0.47
C ALA A 143 14.41 -4.37 -1.63
N PRO A 144 14.85 -3.29 -2.29
CA PRO A 144 14.16 -2.76 -3.47
C PRO A 144 14.16 -3.84 -4.57
N GLY A 145 12.99 -4.38 -4.89
CA GLY A 145 12.82 -5.47 -5.86
C GLY A 145 12.48 -6.83 -5.22
N ASN A 146 12.56 -6.95 -3.90
CA ASN A 146 11.93 -8.06 -3.18
C ASN A 146 10.48 -7.68 -2.90
N PHE A 147 9.63 -7.73 -3.93
CA PHE A 147 8.20 -7.85 -3.69
C PHE A 147 8.04 -9.05 -2.77
N ILE A 148 7.22 -8.93 -1.70
CA ILE A 148 6.78 -10.11 -0.96
C ILE A 148 6.29 -11.08 -2.04
N ASN A 149 7.02 -12.18 -2.23
CA ASN A 149 6.57 -13.21 -3.15
C ASN A 149 5.14 -13.55 -2.71
N PRO A 150 4.15 -13.66 -3.60
CA PRO A 150 2.81 -14.08 -3.17
C PRO A 150 2.84 -15.39 -2.36
N ASN A 151 3.86 -16.24 -2.55
CA ASN A 151 4.14 -17.43 -1.72
C ASN A 151 4.81 -17.13 -0.36
N GLN A 152 5.38 -15.93 -0.16
CA GLN A 152 5.88 -15.40 1.12
C GLN A 152 4.79 -14.73 1.96
N ILE A 153 3.59 -14.52 1.41
CA ILE A 153 2.37 -14.47 2.23
C ILE A 153 2.13 -15.92 2.66
N SER A 154 2.95 -16.39 3.59
CA SER A 154 2.83 -17.73 4.16
C SER A 154 1.37 -17.91 4.54
N GLN A 155 0.70 -18.90 3.97
CA GLN A 155 -0.68 -19.25 4.33
C GLN A 155 -0.83 -19.47 5.84
N ASN A 156 0.27 -19.60 6.60
CA ASN A 156 0.29 -19.78 8.04
C ASN A 156 -0.61 -20.94 8.47
N GLY A 157 -0.69 -21.98 7.63
CA GLY A 157 -1.58 -23.12 7.82
C GLY A 157 -3.02 -22.94 7.36
N ALA A 158 -3.35 -21.90 6.59
CA ALA A 158 -4.69 -21.69 6.05
C ALA A 158 -5.12 -22.85 5.15
N LEU A 159 -6.25 -23.45 5.50
CA LEU A 159 -6.91 -24.52 4.75
C LEU A 159 -7.80 -23.93 3.64
N LEU A 160 -8.37 -24.80 2.80
CA LEU A 160 -9.37 -24.40 1.81
C LEU A 160 -10.51 -23.60 2.49
N ASN A 161 -10.91 -22.48 1.89
CA ASN A 161 -11.90 -21.51 2.40
C ASN A 161 -11.47 -20.69 3.63
N GLN A 162 -10.16 -20.58 3.89
CA GLN A 162 -9.62 -19.69 4.92
C GLN A 162 -8.77 -18.56 4.31
N VAL A 163 -8.85 -17.39 4.93
CA VAL A 163 -8.02 -16.23 4.65
C VAL A 163 -7.29 -15.80 5.93
N LEU A 164 -6.13 -15.16 5.82
CA LEU A 164 -5.47 -14.60 7.00
C LEU A 164 -6.25 -13.37 7.48
N LYS A 165 -6.79 -13.42 8.72
CA LYS A 165 -7.42 -12.28 9.39
C LYS A 165 -6.55 -11.80 10.55
N TRP A 166 -6.47 -10.47 10.73
CA TRP A 166 -5.78 -9.86 11.86
C TRP A 166 -6.64 -9.99 13.12
N ASN A 167 -6.11 -10.60 14.18
CA ASN A 167 -6.84 -10.81 15.44
C ASN A 167 -6.54 -9.76 16.53
N GLY A 168 -5.76 -8.72 16.22
CA GLY A 168 -5.28 -7.73 17.18
C GLY A 168 -3.81 -7.90 17.60
N SER A 169 -3.23 -9.10 17.40
CA SER A 169 -1.86 -9.43 17.79
C SER A 169 -1.07 -10.17 16.70
N SER A 170 -1.73 -10.95 15.84
CA SER A 170 -1.11 -11.70 14.74
C SER A 170 -2.09 -11.94 13.57
N TRP A 171 -1.53 -12.22 12.38
CA TRP A 171 -2.28 -12.71 11.23
C TRP A 171 -2.49 -14.21 11.38
N GLN A 172 -3.74 -14.66 11.51
CA GLN A 172 -4.10 -16.07 11.67
C GLN A 172 -5.12 -16.50 10.60
N PRO A 173 -5.08 -17.76 10.12
CA PRO A 173 -6.13 -18.28 9.25
C PRO A 173 -7.48 -18.25 9.94
N ALA A 174 -8.48 -17.69 9.27
CA ALA A 174 -9.87 -17.73 9.67
C ALA A 174 -10.74 -17.89 8.43
N LYS A 175 -11.92 -18.50 8.58
CA LYS A 175 -12.88 -18.56 7.47
C LYS A 175 -13.28 -17.15 7.06
N ASP A 176 -13.53 -16.97 5.77
CA ASP A 176 -14.08 -15.71 5.28
C ASP A 176 -15.58 -15.60 5.57
N GLU A 177 -15.94 -15.66 6.84
CA GLU A 177 -17.31 -15.46 7.31
C GLU A 177 -17.64 -13.97 7.17
N PHE A 178 -18.54 -13.63 6.25
CA PHE A 178 -19.25 -12.36 6.32
C PHE A 178 -20.00 -12.36 7.66
N LYS A 179 -19.72 -11.39 8.54
CA LYS A 179 -20.42 -11.28 9.83
C LYS A 179 -21.88 -10.87 9.59
N ASP A 180 -22.76 -11.84 9.36
CA ASP A 180 -24.21 -11.68 9.42
C ASP A 180 -24.80 -12.11 10.79
N GLY A 181 -23.98 -12.71 11.65
CA GLY A 181 -24.32 -12.93 13.06
C GLY A 181 -24.75 -14.36 13.39
N ASP A 182 -24.67 -15.30 12.45
CA ASP A 182 -24.75 -16.73 12.75
C ASP A 182 -23.59 -17.52 12.11
N THR A 183 -23.53 -18.84 12.36
CA THR A 183 -22.41 -19.72 11.97
C THR A 183 -22.76 -20.63 10.79
N SER A 184 -23.82 -20.34 10.03
CA SER A 184 -24.31 -21.25 8.99
C SER A 184 -23.79 -20.86 7.60
N GLU A 185 -23.00 -21.73 6.99
CA GLU A 185 -22.42 -21.51 5.63
C GLU A 185 -23.42 -21.77 4.47
N ILE A 186 -24.71 -21.87 4.76
CA ILE A 186 -25.74 -22.31 3.79
C ILE A 186 -26.75 -21.20 3.49
N ASN A 187 -26.87 -20.19 4.36
CA ASN A 187 -27.87 -19.13 4.27
C ASN A 187 -27.40 -17.87 3.55
N GLU A 188 -26.12 -17.76 3.18
CA GLU A 188 -25.57 -16.50 2.64
C GLU A 188 -25.88 -16.26 1.15
N ILE A 189 -26.30 -17.29 0.40
CA ILE A 189 -26.77 -17.15 -0.98
C ILE A 189 -28.24 -17.51 -1.04
N GLN A 190 -29.10 -16.48 -1.02
CA GLN A 190 -30.52 -16.68 -1.24
C GLN A 190 -30.86 -16.61 -2.72
N THR A 191 -31.57 -17.63 -3.21
CA THR A 191 -32.13 -17.63 -4.56
C THR A 191 -33.54 -17.05 -4.53
N LEU A 192 -33.87 -16.26 -5.55
CA LEU A 192 -35.19 -15.68 -5.75
C LEU A 192 -35.98 -16.57 -6.71
N SER A 193 -37.19 -16.97 -6.34
CA SER A 193 -38.10 -17.71 -7.22
C SER A 193 -39.46 -17.01 -7.31
N ILE A 194 -40.15 -17.18 -8.44
CA ILE A 194 -41.50 -16.65 -8.65
C ILE A 194 -42.47 -17.83 -8.78
N ILE A 195 -43.44 -17.90 -7.88
CA ILE A 195 -44.50 -18.92 -7.88
C ILE A 195 -45.82 -18.23 -7.50
N ASP A 196 -46.88 -18.46 -8.27
CA ASP A 196 -48.24 -17.97 -7.98
C ASP A 196 -48.31 -16.47 -7.60
N GLY A 197 -47.64 -15.60 -8.37
CA GLY A 197 -47.67 -14.15 -8.14
C GLY A 197 -46.90 -13.67 -6.90
N ARG A 198 -46.00 -14.48 -6.34
CA ARG A 198 -45.13 -14.10 -5.21
C ARG A 198 -43.66 -14.30 -5.57
N ILE A 199 -42.81 -13.38 -5.13
CA ILE A 199 -41.36 -13.59 -5.09
C ILE A 199 -41.01 -14.24 -3.75
N PHE A 200 -40.44 -15.44 -3.78
CA PHE A 200 -39.94 -16.14 -2.61
C PHE A 200 -38.43 -15.98 -2.48
N LEU A 201 -37.99 -15.86 -1.24
CA LEU A 201 -36.61 -16.05 -0.83
C LEU A 201 -36.41 -17.51 -0.39
N SER A 202 -35.34 -18.16 -0.85
CA SER A 202 -35.01 -19.52 -0.42
C SER A 202 -34.74 -19.61 1.09
N LEU A 203 -34.72 -20.83 1.65
CA LEU A 203 -34.37 -21.08 3.06
C LEU A 203 -35.29 -20.36 4.07
N ASN A 204 -36.58 -20.24 3.75
CA ASN A 204 -37.59 -19.56 4.57
C ASN A 204 -37.32 -18.05 4.77
N GLY A 205 -36.59 -17.39 3.86
CA GLY A 205 -36.30 -15.94 3.94
C GLY A 205 -37.52 -15.02 3.79
N GLY A 206 -38.71 -15.57 3.58
CA GLY A 206 -39.97 -14.83 3.43
C GLY A 206 -40.39 -14.66 1.97
N TYR A 207 -41.41 -13.83 1.73
CA TYR A 207 -41.93 -13.55 0.39
C TYR A 207 -42.48 -12.13 0.27
N ILE A 208 -42.46 -11.61 -0.95
CA ILE A 208 -43.12 -10.35 -1.35
C ILE A 208 -44.27 -10.67 -2.29
N PHE A 209 -45.42 -10.01 -2.08
CA PHE A 209 -46.52 -10.05 -3.01
C PHE A 209 -46.18 -9.22 -4.25
N LEU A 210 -46.29 -9.80 -5.44
CA LEU A 210 -46.40 -9.02 -6.65
C LEU A 210 -47.86 -8.54 -6.75
N PRO A 211 -48.11 -7.29 -7.16
CA PRO A 211 -49.46 -6.87 -7.53
C PRO A 211 -49.99 -7.88 -8.56
N ASP A 212 -51.23 -8.35 -8.34
CA ASP A 212 -51.85 -9.50 -9.03
C ASP A 212 -51.38 -9.68 -10.48
N SER A 213 -50.66 -10.77 -10.73
CA SER A 213 -50.16 -11.16 -12.06
C SER A 213 -51.05 -12.23 -12.72
N SER A 214 -52.31 -12.38 -12.28
CA SER A 214 -53.22 -13.39 -12.82
C SER A 214 -53.79 -12.98 -14.17
N SER A 215 -53.23 -13.56 -15.24
CA SER A 215 -53.80 -13.43 -16.60
C SER A 215 -55.19 -14.09 -16.76
N THR A 216 -55.66 -14.81 -15.73
CA THR A 216 -56.93 -15.56 -15.79
C THR A 216 -58.15 -14.78 -15.27
N ASN A 217 -57.98 -13.64 -14.60
CA ASN A 217 -59.09 -12.77 -14.18
C ASN A 217 -59.32 -11.56 -15.11
N GLU A 218 -58.45 -11.38 -16.11
CA GLU A 218 -58.48 -10.25 -17.05
C GLU A 218 -59.39 -10.49 -18.27
N LEU A 219 -59.64 -11.76 -18.62
CA LEU A 219 -60.54 -12.16 -19.71
C LEU A 219 -61.96 -12.41 -19.18
N GLN A 220 -62.76 -11.35 -19.15
CA GLN A 220 -64.19 -11.43 -18.84
C GLN A 220 -64.98 -11.77 -20.11
N SER A 221 -65.84 -12.79 -20.04
CA SER A 221 -66.83 -13.05 -21.09
C SER A 221 -68.10 -12.25 -20.83
N LEU A 222 -68.56 -11.49 -21.81
CA LEU A 222 -69.90 -10.85 -21.77
C LEU A 222 -70.93 -11.85 -22.29
N THR A 223 -72.00 -12.05 -21.53
CA THR A 223 -73.18 -12.80 -21.98
C THR A 223 -74.40 -11.87 -22.01
N LYS A 224 -75.15 -11.85 -23.12
CA LYS A 224 -76.43 -11.13 -23.22
C LYS A 224 -77.58 -12.14 -23.24
N SER A 225 -78.61 -11.91 -22.42
CA SER A 225 -79.85 -12.68 -22.41
C SER A 225 -81.04 -11.74 -22.16
N GLY A 226 -81.88 -11.57 -23.19
CA GLY A 226 -82.88 -10.50 -23.18
C GLY A 226 -82.22 -9.13 -23.01
N LYS A 227 -82.87 -8.25 -22.24
CA LYS A 227 -82.35 -6.92 -21.91
C LYS A 227 -81.10 -6.88 -21.00
N TRP A 228 -80.65 -8.02 -20.46
CA TRP A 228 -79.56 -8.05 -19.48
C TRP A 228 -78.23 -8.47 -20.11
N VAL A 229 -77.17 -7.73 -19.77
CA VAL A 229 -75.77 -8.09 -20.07
C VAL A 229 -75.08 -8.43 -18.75
N SER A 230 -74.48 -9.61 -18.67
CA SER A 230 -73.72 -10.09 -17.52
C SER A 230 -72.24 -10.23 -17.85
N LEU A 231 -71.39 -9.91 -16.88
CA LEU A 231 -69.98 -10.27 -16.89
C LEU A 231 -69.81 -11.62 -16.18
N SER A 232 -68.93 -12.47 -16.72
CA SER A 232 -68.51 -13.70 -16.04
C SER A 232 -67.89 -13.41 -14.66
N GLN A 233 -67.68 -14.46 -13.85
CA GLN A 233 -66.90 -14.38 -12.61
C GLN A 233 -67.43 -13.35 -11.58
N GLY A 234 -68.74 -13.05 -11.60
CA GLY A 234 -69.35 -12.12 -10.64
C GLY A 234 -69.12 -10.64 -10.96
N GLY A 235 -68.70 -10.28 -12.17
CA GLY A 235 -68.45 -8.88 -12.57
C GLY A 235 -69.70 -7.99 -12.64
N GLY A 236 -70.87 -8.52 -12.32
CA GLY A 236 -72.13 -7.78 -12.25
C GLY A 236 -72.98 -7.86 -13.51
N THR A 237 -74.15 -7.24 -13.44
CA THR A 237 -75.14 -7.20 -14.52
C THR A 237 -75.69 -5.79 -14.68
N PHE A 238 -75.97 -5.40 -15.92
CA PHE A 238 -76.71 -4.18 -16.22
C PHE A 238 -77.72 -4.43 -17.33
N SER A 239 -78.79 -3.63 -17.38
CA SER A 239 -79.79 -3.71 -18.44
C SER A 239 -79.50 -2.69 -19.54
N ILE A 240 -79.60 -3.11 -20.79
CA ILE A 240 -79.70 -2.19 -21.92
C ILE A 240 -81.17 -2.01 -22.31
N ASN A 241 -81.55 -0.82 -22.77
CA ASN A 241 -82.91 -0.57 -23.23
C ASN A 241 -83.16 -1.37 -24.51
N ASP A 242 -84.04 -2.36 -24.42
CA ASP A 242 -84.53 -3.13 -25.55
C ASP A 242 -85.76 -2.40 -26.11
N ALA A 243 -85.66 -1.93 -27.35
CA ALA A 243 -86.67 -1.09 -27.99
C ALA A 243 -87.82 -1.91 -28.61
N ASP A 244 -87.69 -3.22 -28.79
CA ASP A 244 -88.67 -4.02 -29.52
C ASP A 244 -89.08 -5.36 -28.86
N SER A 245 -88.51 -5.73 -27.70
CA SER A 245 -88.91 -6.90 -26.89
C SER A 245 -88.84 -8.25 -27.63
N SER A 246 -88.15 -8.28 -28.78
CA SER A 246 -88.08 -9.45 -29.65
C SER A 246 -86.89 -10.34 -29.28
N PRO A 247 -87.09 -11.59 -28.82
CA PRO A 247 -85.98 -12.46 -28.40
C PRO A 247 -85.15 -13.04 -29.56
N ILE A 248 -85.50 -12.71 -30.81
CA ILE A 248 -85.02 -13.42 -32.00
C ILE A 248 -83.82 -12.72 -32.67
N ASN A 249 -83.54 -11.45 -32.36
CA ASN A 249 -82.46 -10.67 -32.98
C ASN A 249 -81.21 -10.49 -32.08
N GLU A 250 -81.16 -11.15 -30.92
CA GLU A 250 -80.22 -10.82 -29.84
C GLU A 250 -79.00 -11.74 -29.67
N LEU A 251 -78.87 -12.79 -30.49
CA LEU A 251 -77.70 -13.67 -30.46
C LEU A 251 -76.57 -13.12 -31.35
N GLN A 252 -75.69 -12.30 -30.77
CA GLN A 252 -74.36 -12.05 -31.34
C GLN A 252 -73.30 -12.61 -30.38
N TYR A 253 -72.67 -13.71 -30.78
CA TYR A 253 -71.41 -14.14 -30.20
C TYR A 253 -70.33 -13.14 -30.65
N ILE A 254 -70.04 -12.13 -29.83
CA ILE A 254 -68.90 -11.24 -30.07
C ILE A 254 -67.67 -11.92 -29.48
N ASN A 255 -67.04 -12.78 -30.29
CA ASN A 255 -65.69 -13.24 -30.02
C ASN A 255 -64.72 -12.19 -30.56
N ARG A 256 -63.93 -11.58 -29.67
CA ARG A 256 -62.83 -10.72 -30.07
C ARG A 256 -61.67 -11.60 -30.57
N ILE A 257 -61.19 -11.36 -31.79
CA ILE A 257 -59.91 -11.90 -32.29
C ILE A 257 -58.77 -11.27 -31.50
#